data_AF-A0A7W1ZI03-F1
#
_entry.id   AF-A0A7W1ZI03-F1
#
_cell.length_a   1.000
_cell.length_b   1.000
_cell.length_c   1.000
_cell.angle_alpha   90.00
_cell.angle_beta   90.00
_cell.angle_gamma   90.00
#
_symmetry.space_group_name_H-M   'P 1'
#
loop_
_entity.id
_entity.type
_entity.pdbx_description
1 polymer ?
#
loop_
_entity_poly.entity_id
_entity_poly.type
_entity_poly.pdbx_seq_one_letter_code
_entity_poly.pdbx_strand_id
1 'polypeptide(L)'
;MYFRRFVYLVILSLAFFTVSPSQTSPTESASEKEKAQKELEKRALEMIDQAVGEANTLKLPANRAIVFALAGDLYWRFDEKRARDLFRSAGDDILVANLESEKEKKESDDPYLSFYEYGGVRQQVLPIIAKHDADLALELLVQTRPAKVSEALAKAALPNAKQEGGMFNYNPEQNRVRQEIALEQRFAVLAAEQNPDKAIKLIKDSLAKGVSWNILPLLQKLNKKDEKKASSLADDVIRKIADTDLTKKTEELGAAIQFLQYSTNPNAPKNPKEKQFKFTDGQLKTLADKIASTFMQPANSLELTMSMTRAIPSLEKIVPEKVPFLKQKQTEAMKNLPPELKRFQQQEKLWNPNSTPEDILAEIPKLNEFEKAQAYRSLTRKIAQIEDEERAKKLIEQIPDEKTRANAAEQFESAKINRTAKDGKLEEAKKLIGNLSKKKTQIQKLVALAMEFHKKNIDKDRETAANLMKDAKALINEFPEDEDEINDLMEVVKGYAVIEPVQAFRLFDPIVDQINDFVQATAILSKYNKRNRSFKKGELVMQVAGGGWENLLVYRYIGQMQLLGKADLNRMNLLTNKFQRVDARTIVKLYVAQGFLKVEKEGENQNFENSEEIYFSF
;
A
#
# COMPACT_ATOMS: atom_id res chain seq x y z
N MET A 1 -22.97 31.00 -88.92
CA MET A 1 -24.17 31.75 -89.33
C MET A 1 -25.34 31.18 -88.55
N TYR A 2 -25.79 31.90 -87.51
CA TYR A 2 -27.06 31.81 -86.73
C TYR A 2 -27.51 30.46 -86.13
N PHE A 3 -28.18 30.32 -84.97
CA PHE A 3 -28.39 31.09 -83.73
C PHE A 3 -29.30 30.19 -82.84
N ARG A 4 -29.09 30.23 -81.51
CA ARG A 4 -30.06 30.00 -80.40
C ARG A 4 -30.85 28.69 -80.18
N ARG A 5 -30.53 28.06 -79.03
CA ARG A 5 -31.35 27.68 -77.84
C ARG A 5 -32.84 27.29 -78.03
N PHE A 6 -33.22 26.12 -77.50
CA PHE A 6 -34.41 25.94 -76.65
C PHE A 6 -34.26 24.72 -75.70
N VAL A 7 -34.83 24.86 -74.50
CA VAL A 7 -34.80 23.97 -73.32
C VAL A 7 -36.11 23.16 -73.25
N TYR A 8 -36.08 21.90 -72.80
CA TYR A 8 -37.00 21.20 -71.86
C TYR A 8 -36.76 19.66 -71.91
N LEU A 9 -36.12 19.09 -70.87
CA LEU A 9 -36.61 18.12 -69.87
C LEU A 9 -37.36 16.86 -70.40
N VAL A 10 -36.78 15.66 -70.19
CA VAL A 10 -37.31 14.57 -69.32
C VAL A 10 -36.37 13.34 -69.32
N ILE A 11 -35.69 13.13 -68.17
CA ILE A 11 -35.46 11.89 -67.39
C ILE A 11 -35.30 10.52 -68.13
N LEU A 12 -34.10 9.90 -68.06
CA LEU A 12 -33.89 8.59 -67.39
C LEU A 12 -32.39 8.15 -67.33
N SER A 13 -31.93 7.95 -66.09
CA SER A 13 -30.98 6.91 -65.61
C SER A 13 -29.55 6.82 -66.16
N LEU A 14 -28.58 7.32 -65.38
CA LEU A 14 -27.33 6.61 -65.07
C LEU A 14 -26.81 7.07 -63.70
N ALA A 15 -26.96 6.19 -62.71
CA ALA A 15 -26.48 6.37 -61.36
C ALA A 15 -24.95 6.22 -61.34
N PHE A 16 -24.23 7.35 -61.32
CA PHE A 16 -22.86 7.38 -60.81
C PHE A 16 -22.92 7.67 -59.32
N PHE A 17 -22.62 6.65 -58.51
CA PHE A 17 -22.24 6.85 -57.12
C PHE A 17 -20.95 7.68 -57.10
N THR A 18 -21.07 8.95 -56.73
CA THR A 18 -19.93 9.75 -56.29
C THR A 18 -19.47 9.19 -54.94
N VAL A 19 -18.38 8.44 -54.96
CA VAL A 19 -17.61 8.16 -53.75
C VAL A 19 -17.07 9.50 -53.26
N SER A 20 -17.71 10.09 -52.25
CA SER A 20 -17.07 11.13 -51.45
C SER A 20 -15.82 10.51 -50.84
N PRO A 21 -14.61 11.08 -51.03
CA PRO A 21 -13.47 10.65 -50.26
C PRO A 21 -13.79 10.95 -48.80
N SER A 22 -13.97 9.89 -48.00
CA SER A 22 -13.95 9.98 -46.55
C SER A 22 -12.72 10.78 -46.17
N GLN A 23 -12.93 11.93 -45.53
CA GLN A 23 -11.88 12.65 -44.83
C GLN A 23 -11.30 11.67 -43.81
N THR A 24 -10.19 11.06 -44.17
CA THR A 24 -9.26 10.48 -43.22
C THR A 24 -8.81 11.61 -42.33
N SER A 25 -9.22 11.59 -41.06
CA SER A 25 -8.64 12.43 -40.02
C SER A 25 -7.11 12.35 -40.15
N PRO A 26 -6.38 13.48 -40.15
CA PRO A 26 -4.94 13.44 -40.27
C PRO A 26 -4.40 12.63 -39.09
N THR A 27 -3.63 11.59 -39.40
CA THR A 27 -2.87 10.87 -38.39
C THR A 27 -1.86 11.86 -37.82
N GLU A 28 -2.15 12.41 -36.63
CA GLU A 28 -1.27 13.35 -35.92
C GLU A 28 0.16 12.84 -35.96
N SER A 29 1.07 13.68 -36.45
CA SER A 29 2.49 13.32 -36.53
C SER A 29 3.05 13.07 -35.13
N ALA A 30 4.04 12.17 -35.01
CA ALA A 30 4.66 11.89 -33.70
C ALA A 30 5.21 13.17 -33.02
N SER A 31 5.61 14.17 -33.80
CA SER A 31 6.07 15.48 -33.31
C SER A 31 4.95 16.31 -32.68
N GLU A 32 3.74 16.27 -33.22
CA GLU A 32 2.58 17.00 -32.66
C GLU A 32 2.12 16.36 -31.35
N LYS A 33 2.13 15.03 -31.27
CA LYS A 33 1.82 14.30 -30.02
C LYS A 33 2.83 14.58 -28.92
N GLU A 34 4.12 14.61 -29.24
CA GLU A 34 5.18 14.96 -28.28
C GLU A 34 5.02 16.40 -27.77
N LYS A 35 4.70 17.36 -28.64
CA LYS A 35 4.43 18.75 -28.24
C LYS A 35 3.19 18.85 -27.35
N ALA A 36 2.10 18.19 -27.71
CA ALA A 36 0.87 18.17 -26.91
C ALA A 36 1.12 17.57 -25.51
N GLN A 37 1.90 16.49 -25.43
CA GLN A 37 2.29 15.89 -24.15
C GLN A 37 3.11 16.85 -23.28
N LYS A 38 4.08 17.58 -23.86
CA LYS A 38 4.88 18.57 -23.12
C LYS A 38 4.04 19.73 -22.60
N GLU A 39 3.05 20.19 -23.35
CA GLU A 39 2.12 21.23 -22.87
C GLU A 39 1.26 20.73 -21.71
N LEU A 40 0.82 19.48 -21.73
CA LEU A 40 0.10 18.88 -20.59
C LEU A 40 1.00 18.68 -19.37
N GLU A 41 2.25 18.27 -19.55
CA GLU A 41 3.23 18.19 -18.46
C GLU A 41 3.47 19.57 -17.83
N LYS A 42 3.66 20.61 -18.66
CA LYS A 42 3.75 21.99 -18.18
C LYS A 42 2.51 22.39 -17.38
N ARG A 43 1.32 22.01 -17.84
CA ARG A 43 0.06 22.28 -17.13
C ARG A 43 -0.01 21.57 -15.78
N ALA A 44 0.49 20.33 -15.70
CA ALA A 44 0.59 19.61 -14.43
C ALA A 44 1.55 20.32 -13.46
N LEU A 45 2.70 20.80 -13.95
CA LEU A 45 3.66 21.58 -13.15
C LEU A 45 3.07 22.91 -12.65
N GLU A 46 2.33 23.63 -13.50
CA GLU A 46 1.59 24.84 -13.08
C GLU A 46 0.60 24.55 -11.95
N MET A 47 -0.09 23.41 -12.01
CA MET A 47 -1.03 22.99 -10.97
C MET A 47 -0.32 22.65 -9.65
N ILE A 48 0.86 22.03 -9.72
CA ILE A 48 1.71 21.79 -8.53
C ILE A 48 2.19 23.14 -7.96
N ASP A 49 2.59 24.09 -8.80
CA ASP A 49 3.03 25.41 -8.35
C ASP A 49 1.95 26.22 -7.67
N GLN A 50 0.72 26.12 -8.16
CA GLN A 50 -0.43 26.68 -7.47
C GLN A 50 -0.61 26.04 -6.10
N ALA A 51 -0.53 24.70 -5.99
CA ALA A 51 -0.66 24.02 -4.70
C ALA A 51 0.45 24.43 -3.70
N VAL A 52 1.70 24.56 -4.17
CA VAL A 52 2.82 25.08 -3.37
C VAL A 52 2.57 26.53 -2.92
N GLY A 53 2.05 27.37 -3.81
CA GLY A 53 1.67 28.75 -3.47
C GLY A 53 0.54 28.80 -2.43
N GLU A 54 -0.51 27.99 -2.60
CA GLU A 54 -1.63 27.87 -1.68
C GLU A 54 -1.20 27.33 -0.31
N ALA A 55 -0.17 26.48 -0.25
CA ALA A 55 0.39 25.95 0.99
C ALA A 55 0.79 27.06 1.98
N ASN A 56 1.31 28.19 1.49
CA ASN A 56 1.73 29.31 2.34
C ASN A 56 0.55 29.98 3.07
N THR A 57 -0.69 29.75 2.61
CA THR A 57 -1.90 30.26 3.26
C THR A 57 -2.45 29.32 4.33
N LEU A 58 -1.93 28.08 4.40
CA LEU A 58 -2.35 27.08 5.38
C LEU A 58 -1.73 27.38 6.75
N LYS A 59 -2.57 27.33 7.78
CA LYS A 59 -2.21 27.57 9.18
C LYS A 59 -1.46 26.40 9.77
N LEU A 60 -1.84 25.15 9.45
CA LEU A 60 -1.23 23.96 10.02
C LEU A 60 0.13 23.67 9.38
N PRO A 61 1.24 23.69 10.14
CA PRO A 61 2.56 23.33 9.62
C PRO A 61 2.60 21.90 9.09
N ALA A 62 1.90 20.97 9.74
CA ALA A 62 1.79 19.59 9.27
C ALA A 62 1.18 19.48 7.85
N ASN A 63 0.20 20.33 7.52
CA ASN A 63 -0.38 20.34 6.18
C ASN A 63 0.61 20.87 5.14
N ARG A 64 1.32 21.95 5.47
CA ARG A 64 2.35 22.51 4.58
C ARG A 64 3.46 21.50 4.32
N ALA A 65 3.92 20.79 5.36
CA ALA A 65 4.90 19.72 5.20
C ALA A 65 4.44 18.62 4.23
N ILE A 66 3.17 18.21 4.30
CA ILE A 66 2.60 17.22 3.38
C ILE A 66 2.55 17.77 1.95
N VAL A 67 2.10 19.01 1.78
CA VAL A 67 2.03 19.66 0.46
C VAL A 67 3.42 19.75 -0.17
N PHE A 68 4.42 20.23 0.57
CA PHE A 68 5.79 20.34 0.07
C PHE A 68 6.42 18.98 -0.22
N ALA A 69 6.15 17.96 0.60
CA ALA A 69 6.64 16.60 0.34
C ALA A 69 6.02 15.99 -0.93
N LEU A 70 4.71 16.12 -1.12
CA LEU A 70 4.03 15.62 -2.31
C LEU A 70 4.46 16.41 -3.56
N ALA A 71 4.54 17.73 -3.47
CA ALA A 71 5.04 18.55 -4.56
C ALA A 71 6.49 18.19 -4.94
N GLY A 72 7.36 17.96 -3.95
CA GLY A 72 8.74 17.52 -4.19
C GLY A 72 8.82 16.14 -4.86
N ASP A 73 7.97 15.17 -4.48
CA ASP A 73 7.89 13.85 -5.14
C ASP A 73 7.55 13.99 -6.62
N LEU A 74 6.61 14.89 -6.95
CA LEU A 74 6.18 15.15 -8.32
C LEU A 74 7.23 15.94 -9.11
N TYR A 75 7.91 16.89 -8.47
CA TYR A 75 8.94 17.71 -9.09
C TYR A 75 10.23 16.95 -9.40
N TRP A 76 10.53 15.87 -8.67
CA TRP A 76 11.84 15.21 -8.71
C TRP A 76 12.35 14.92 -10.13
N ARG A 77 11.47 14.47 -11.03
CA ARG A 77 11.86 14.11 -12.42
C ARG A 77 12.07 15.31 -13.33
N PHE A 78 11.58 16.48 -12.95
CA PHE A 78 11.59 17.71 -13.76
C PHE A 78 12.65 18.70 -13.26
N ASP A 79 12.77 18.84 -11.94
CA ASP A 79 13.72 19.73 -11.29
C ASP A 79 14.08 19.17 -9.90
N GLU A 80 15.16 18.39 -9.84
CA GLU A 80 15.61 17.81 -8.57
C GLU A 80 16.05 18.86 -7.55
N LYS A 81 16.54 20.02 -7.99
CA LYS A 81 16.97 21.07 -7.07
C LYS A 81 15.75 21.66 -6.37
N ARG A 82 14.74 22.02 -7.14
CA ARG A 82 13.45 22.49 -6.60
C ARG A 82 12.79 21.44 -5.72
N ALA A 83 12.84 20.17 -6.11
CA ALA A 83 12.32 19.07 -5.28
C ALA A 83 13.03 18.99 -3.92
N ARG A 84 14.37 19.09 -3.89
CA ARG A 84 15.14 19.13 -2.63
C ARG A 84 14.81 20.35 -1.78
N ASP A 85 14.64 21.53 -2.39
CA ASP A 85 14.24 22.75 -1.67
C ASP A 85 12.84 22.60 -1.02
N LEU A 86 11.90 21.98 -1.73
CA LEU A 86 10.58 21.63 -1.19
C LEU A 86 10.68 20.61 -0.06
N PHE A 87 11.51 19.57 -0.20
CA PHE A 87 11.74 18.60 0.87
C PHE A 87 12.35 19.22 2.13
N ARG A 88 13.26 20.18 1.99
CA ARG A 88 13.81 20.94 3.13
C ARG A 88 12.75 21.80 3.80
N SER A 89 11.92 22.49 3.00
CA SER A 89 10.77 23.24 3.50
C SER A 89 9.80 22.34 4.29
N ALA A 90 9.57 21.11 3.81
CA ALA A 90 8.78 20.12 4.54
C ALA A 90 9.41 19.73 5.88
N GLY A 91 10.74 19.56 5.93
CA GLY A 91 11.49 19.33 7.16
C GLY A 91 11.32 20.44 8.19
N ASP A 92 11.41 21.70 7.76
CA ASP A 92 11.24 22.86 8.63
C ASP A 92 9.82 22.92 9.21
N ASP A 93 8.79 22.64 8.41
CA ASP A 93 7.41 22.61 8.87
C ASP A 93 7.10 21.42 9.80
N ILE A 94 7.77 20.27 9.64
CA ILE A 94 7.70 19.16 10.61
C ILE A 94 8.23 19.60 11.96
N LEU A 95 9.34 20.34 12.01
CA LEU A 95 9.92 20.84 13.25
C LEU A 95 8.90 21.74 13.98
N VAL A 96 8.28 22.68 13.25
CA VAL A 96 7.23 23.55 13.81
C VAL A 96 6.03 22.73 14.29
N ALA A 97 5.57 21.75 13.51
CA ALA A 97 4.47 20.88 13.89
C ALA A 97 4.74 20.09 15.19
N ASN A 98 5.98 19.61 15.37
CA ASN A 98 6.38 18.90 16.58
C ASN A 98 6.35 19.82 17.81
N LEU A 99 6.86 21.06 17.68
CA LEU A 99 6.82 22.05 18.75
C LEU A 99 5.38 22.40 19.14
N GLU A 100 4.49 22.59 18.16
CA GLU A 100 3.07 22.84 18.44
C GLU A 100 2.38 21.66 19.13
N SER A 101 2.65 20.43 18.69
CA SER A 101 2.14 19.21 19.32
C SER A 101 2.60 19.09 20.78
N GLU A 102 3.88 19.34 21.05
CA GLU A 102 4.42 19.28 22.41
C GLU A 102 3.78 20.33 23.33
N LYS A 103 3.51 21.53 22.81
CA LYS A 103 2.80 22.58 23.54
C LYS A 103 1.36 22.16 23.85
N GLU A 104 0.63 21.69 22.84
CA GLU A 104 -0.76 21.23 23.01
C GLU A 104 -0.88 20.10 24.04
N LYS A 105 0.08 19.17 24.06
CA LYS A 105 0.12 18.11 25.08
C LYS A 105 0.28 18.63 26.50
N LYS A 106 1.08 19.68 26.69
CA LYS A 106 1.26 20.29 28.02
C LYS A 106 0.01 21.00 28.49
N GLU A 107 -0.81 21.47 27.55
CA GLU A 107 -2.02 22.25 27.80
C GLU A 107 -3.30 21.39 27.79
N SER A 108 -3.22 20.11 27.40
CA SER A 108 -4.36 19.23 27.20
C SER A 108 -4.51 18.18 28.31
N ASP A 109 -5.71 18.10 28.87
CA ASP A 109 -6.10 17.05 29.82
C ASP A 109 -6.59 15.75 29.15
N ASP A 110 -6.60 15.68 27.81
CA ASP A 110 -7.02 14.48 27.07
C ASP A 110 -6.00 13.33 27.23
N PRO A 111 -6.34 12.25 27.97
CA PRO A 111 -5.42 11.15 28.22
C PRO A 111 -5.11 10.34 26.95
N TYR A 112 -5.90 10.49 25.89
CA TYR A 112 -5.72 9.76 24.63
C TYR A 112 -4.93 10.53 23.58
N LEU A 113 -4.56 11.80 23.82
CA LEU A 113 -3.83 12.61 22.86
C LEU A 113 -2.52 11.95 22.41
N SER A 114 -1.84 11.24 23.31
CA SER A 114 -0.59 10.53 23.02
C SER A 114 -0.76 9.23 22.22
N PHE A 115 -1.96 8.62 22.25
CA PHE A 115 -2.28 7.40 21.53
C PHE A 115 -2.52 7.68 20.04
N TYR A 116 -3.17 8.81 19.72
CA TYR A 116 -3.53 9.18 18.35
C TYR A 116 -2.39 9.80 17.52
N GLU A 117 -1.21 10.01 18.11
CA GLU A 117 -0.01 10.44 17.36
C GLU A 117 0.73 9.30 16.66
N TYR A 118 0.23 8.08 16.79
CA TYR A 118 0.67 6.96 15.97
C TYR A 118 0.47 7.35 14.49
N GLY A 119 1.54 7.45 13.70
CA GLY A 119 1.45 7.92 12.31
C GLY A 119 1.66 9.43 12.08
N GLY A 120 2.30 10.16 13.01
CA GLY A 120 2.55 11.61 12.89
C GLY A 120 3.20 12.04 11.56
N VAL A 121 3.07 13.32 11.20
CA VAL A 121 3.46 13.87 9.88
C VAL A 121 4.84 13.43 9.38
N ARG A 122 5.81 13.28 10.29
CA ARG A 122 7.16 12.79 10.00
C ARG A 122 7.20 11.38 9.42
N GLN A 123 6.37 10.46 9.94
CA GLN A 123 6.27 9.08 9.45
C GLN A 123 5.65 9.02 8.05
N GLN A 124 4.90 10.04 7.65
CA GLN A 124 4.29 10.14 6.33
C GLN A 124 5.21 10.83 5.31
N VAL A 125 5.86 11.92 5.71
CA VAL A 125 6.67 12.77 4.82
C VAL A 125 8.05 12.17 4.55
N LEU A 126 8.80 11.73 5.56
CA LEU A 126 10.19 11.31 5.35
C LEU A 126 10.33 10.10 4.40
N PRO A 127 9.41 9.10 4.37
CA PRO A 127 9.48 8.05 3.37
C PRO A 127 9.31 8.53 1.92
N ILE A 128 8.55 9.60 1.69
CA ILE A 128 8.45 10.23 0.35
C ILE A 128 9.81 10.79 -0.05
N ILE A 129 10.47 11.51 0.87
CA ILE A 129 11.80 12.08 0.63
C ILE A 129 12.81 10.97 0.39
N ALA A 130 12.80 9.93 1.24
CA ALA A 130 13.76 8.83 1.17
C ALA A 130 13.69 8.01 -0.11
N LYS A 131 12.53 7.97 -0.78
CA LYS A 131 12.36 7.35 -2.10
C LYS A 131 13.31 7.95 -3.14
N HIS A 132 13.63 9.24 -3.02
CA HIS A 132 14.40 10.01 -3.98
C HIS A 132 15.78 10.44 -3.47
N ASP A 133 15.84 10.86 -2.21
CA ASP A 133 17.05 11.33 -1.54
C ASP A 133 17.05 10.84 -0.09
N ALA A 134 17.54 9.61 0.11
CA ALA A 134 17.57 8.98 1.42
C ALA A 134 18.59 9.61 2.37
N ASP A 135 19.61 10.29 1.82
CA ASP A 135 20.57 11.05 2.62
C ASP A 135 19.91 12.28 3.23
N LEU A 136 19.16 13.03 2.42
CA LEU A 136 18.34 14.13 2.90
C LEU A 136 17.28 13.63 3.91
N ALA A 137 16.65 12.49 3.64
CA ALA A 137 15.68 11.93 4.58
C ALA A 137 16.30 11.55 5.94
N LEU A 138 17.54 11.03 5.96
CA LEU A 138 18.28 10.75 7.19
C LEU A 138 18.67 12.04 7.94
N GLU A 139 19.14 13.05 7.21
CA GLU A 139 19.44 14.37 7.75
C GLU A 139 18.20 14.96 8.43
N LEU A 140 17.06 14.99 7.72
CA LEU A 140 15.80 15.49 8.23
C LEU A 140 15.24 14.63 9.36
N LEU A 141 15.41 13.30 9.31
CA LEU A 141 15.03 12.40 10.40
C LEU A 141 15.68 12.84 11.72
N VAL A 142 16.98 13.14 11.70
CA VAL A 142 17.70 13.60 12.90
C VAL A 142 17.29 15.02 13.26
N GLN A 143 17.23 15.94 12.29
CA GLN A 143 16.89 17.35 12.51
C GLN A 143 15.50 17.54 13.13
N THR A 144 14.51 16.76 12.68
CA THR A 144 13.12 16.90 13.12
C THR A 144 12.78 15.94 14.26
N ARG A 145 13.77 15.35 14.95
CA ARG A 145 13.53 14.38 16.02
C ARG A 145 12.96 15.09 17.27
N PRO A 146 11.81 14.66 17.81
CA PRO A 146 11.26 15.23 19.04
C PRO A 146 12.20 15.02 20.24
N ALA A 147 12.24 15.99 21.17
CA ALA A 147 13.17 15.96 22.31
C ALA A 147 12.99 14.71 23.18
N LYS A 148 11.74 14.35 23.49
CA LYS A 148 11.42 13.14 24.26
C LYS A 148 11.89 11.85 23.58
N VAL A 149 11.89 11.80 22.25
CA VAL A 149 12.39 10.64 21.49
C VAL A 149 13.92 10.57 21.57
N SER A 150 14.61 11.71 21.48
CA SER A 150 16.06 11.78 21.68
C SER A 150 16.47 11.31 23.09
N GLU A 151 15.77 11.76 24.13
CA GLU A 151 16.00 11.32 25.51
C GLU A 151 15.77 9.80 25.68
N ALA A 152 14.67 9.30 25.14
CA ALA A 152 14.34 7.87 25.19
C ALA A 152 15.36 7.01 24.43
N LEU A 153 15.84 7.47 23.26
CA LEU A 153 16.91 6.81 22.51
C LEU A 153 18.22 6.76 23.31
N ALA A 154 18.61 7.86 23.95
CA ALA A 154 19.82 7.92 24.76
C ALA A 154 19.74 6.94 25.95
N LYS A 155 18.57 6.86 26.59
CA LYS A 155 18.32 5.90 27.68
C LYS A 155 18.38 4.45 27.19
N ALA A 156 17.79 4.17 26.02
CA ALA A 156 17.78 2.83 25.43
C ALA A 156 19.17 2.36 24.97
N ALA A 157 20.09 3.29 24.66
CA ALA A 157 21.46 2.97 24.25
C ALA A 157 22.38 2.57 25.43
N LEU A 158 21.92 2.67 26.68
CA LEU A 158 22.72 2.29 27.85
C LEU A 158 22.96 0.77 27.91
N PRO A 159 24.18 0.30 28.25
CA PRO A 159 24.53 -1.13 28.24
C PRO A 159 23.63 -2.05 29.08
N ASN A 160 23.02 -1.51 30.14
CA ASN A 160 22.16 -2.23 31.09
C ASN A 160 20.67 -1.84 30.99
N ALA A 161 20.26 -1.15 29.93
CA ALA A 161 18.85 -0.80 29.73
C ALA A 161 18.02 -2.09 29.62
N LYS A 162 17.07 -2.29 30.53
CA LYS A 162 16.08 -3.36 30.41
C LYS A 162 15.15 -3.01 29.23
N GLN A 163 14.96 -3.94 28.30
CA GLN A 163 13.82 -3.84 27.38
C GLN A 163 12.54 -4.06 28.19
N GLU A 164 11.85 -2.96 28.51
CA GLU A 164 10.57 -2.97 29.21
C GLU A 164 9.44 -2.98 28.19
N GLY A 165 8.92 -4.17 27.91
CA GLY A 165 7.80 -4.37 27.00
C GLY A 165 7.94 -5.68 26.24
N GLY A 166 7.19 -6.68 26.68
CA GLY A 166 7.05 -7.96 26.00
C GLY A 166 5.75 -8.02 25.21
N MET A 167 5.48 -9.18 24.59
CA MET A 167 4.24 -9.45 23.85
C MET A 167 2.95 -9.08 24.61
N PHE A 168 3.01 -9.03 25.95
CA PHE A 168 1.87 -8.75 26.83
C PHE A 168 1.94 -7.41 27.59
N ASN A 169 3.03 -6.63 27.47
CA ASN A 169 3.20 -5.35 28.18
C ASN A 169 3.51 -4.23 27.19
N TYR A 170 2.51 -3.39 26.89
CA TYR A 170 2.66 -2.24 26.00
C TYR A 170 3.38 -1.08 26.70
N ASN A 171 4.53 -0.67 26.16
CA ASN A 171 5.24 0.54 26.58
C ASN A 171 5.27 1.56 25.42
N PRO A 172 4.51 2.67 25.51
CA PRO A 172 4.44 3.68 24.45
C PRO A 172 5.80 4.31 24.10
N GLU A 173 6.67 4.53 25.09
CA GLU A 173 7.99 5.16 24.87
C GLU A 173 8.93 4.21 24.12
N GLN A 174 8.97 2.94 24.54
CA GLN A 174 9.79 1.93 23.87
C GLN A 174 9.32 1.68 22.43
N ASN A 175 8.01 1.73 22.19
CA ASN A 175 7.47 1.62 20.84
C ASN A 175 7.89 2.81 19.94
N ARG A 176 7.91 4.03 20.47
CA ARG A 176 8.41 5.21 19.73
C ARG A 176 9.89 5.08 19.40
N VAL A 177 10.71 4.62 20.35
CA VAL A 177 12.14 4.34 20.12
C VAL A 177 12.32 3.28 19.04
N ARG A 178 11.55 2.18 19.09
CA ARG A 178 11.60 1.13 18.06
C ARG A 178 11.23 1.66 16.68
N GLN A 179 10.18 2.47 16.58
CA GLN A 179 9.78 3.10 15.31
C GLN A 179 10.84 4.04 14.77
N GLU A 180 11.46 4.84 15.64
CA GLU A 180 12.52 5.77 15.30
C GLU A 180 13.73 5.04 14.70
N ILE A 181 14.18 3.98 15.37
CA ILE A 181 15.26 3.12 14.89
C ILE A 181 14.87 2.43 13.59
N ALA A 182 13.63 1.95 13.47
CA ALA A 182 13.15 1.30 12.25
C ALA A 182 13.14 2.25 11.04
N LEU A 183 12.75 3.51 11.23
CA LEU A 183 12.81 4.53 10.17
C LEU A 183 14.26 4.86 9.79
N GLU A 184 15.14 5.07 10.77
CA GLU A 184 16.57 5.32 10.53
C GLU A 184 17.19 4.18 9.72
N GLN A 185 16.95 2.93 10.12
CA GLN A 185 17.43 1.77 9.40
C GLN A 185 16.83 1.66 8.01
N ARG A 186 15.52 1.87 7.84
CA ARG A 186 14.86 1.85 6.53
C ARG A 186 15.48 2.87 5.58
N PHE A 187 15.73 4.09 6.05
CA PHE A 187 16.35 5.13 5.23
C PHE A 187 17.83 4.84 4.98
N ALA A 188 18.55 4.26 5.94
CA ALA A 188 19.91 3.78 5.70
C ALA A 188 19.96 2.70 4.59
N VAL A 189 18.98 1.80 4.55
CA VAL A 189 18.83 0.80 3.46
C VAL A 189 18.51 1.47 2.12
N LEU A 190 17.66 2.50 2.09
CA LEU A 190 17.38 3.24 0.86
C LEU A 190 18.56 4.09 0.39
N ALA A 191 19.27 4.74 1.32
CA ALA A 191 20.51 5.48 1.05
C ALA A 191 21.57 4.54 0.50
N ALA A 192 21.59 3.32 1.02
CA ALA A 192 22.44 2.28 0.52
C ALA A 192 22.10 1.82 -0.90
N GLU A 193 20.81 1.74 -1.24
CA GLU A 193 20.36 1.48 -2.60
C GLU A 193 20.77 2.61 -3.54
N GLN A 194 20.66 3.87 -3.12
CA GLN A 194 21.02 5.02 -3.96
C GLN A 194 22.55 5.14 -4.10
N ASN A 195 23.29 4.92 -3.01
CA ASN A 195 24.76 4.98 -2.93
C ASN A 195 25.34 3.75 -2.17
N PRO A 196 25.80 2.71 -2.90
CA PRO A 196 26.36 1.49 -2.33
C PRO A 196 27.57 1.67 -1.40
N ASP A 197 28.39 2.70 -1.58
CA ASP A 197 29.56 2.92 -0.72
C ASP A 197 29.16 3.55 0.62
N LYS A 198 28.20 4.48 0.57
CA LYS A 198 27.64 5.09 1.78
C LYS A 198 26.84 4.07 2.60
N ALA A 199 26.16 3.14 1.92
CA ALA A 199 25.51 1.98 2.53
C ALA A 199 26.41 1.27 3.55
N ILE A 200 27.57 0.86 3.04
CA ILE A 200 28.49 -0.04 3.72
C ILE A 200 29.06 0.69 4.92
N LYS A 201 29.37 1.98 4.75
CA LYS A 201 29.82 2.84 5.85
C LYS A 201 28.77 2.95 6.96
N LEU A 202 27.52 3.31 6.62
CA LEU A 202 26.45 3.46 7.62
C LEU A 202 26.15 2.17 8.37
N ILE A 203 26.16 1.02 7.68
CA ILE A 203 25.96 -0.27 8.33
C ILE A 203 27.13 -0.59 9.24
N LYS A 204 28.38 -0.38 8.79
CA LYS A 204 29.56 -0.60 9.64
C LYS A 204 29.50 0.24 10.91
N ASP A 205 29.08 1.51 10.79
CA ASP A 205 28.88 2.39 11.93
C ASP A 205 27.72 1.90 12.84
N SER A 206 26.65 1.37 12.25
CA SER A 206 25.51 0.80 12.97
C SER A 206 25.79 -0.57 13.60
N LEU A 207 26.72 -1.38 13.07
CA LEU A 207 27.09 -2.69 13.63
C LEU A 207 27.68 -2.56 15.04
N ALA A 208 28.21 -1.39 15.39
CA ALA A 208 28.59 -1.08 16.77
C ALA A 208 27.38 -1.13 17.74
N LYS A 209 26.19 -0.78 17.25
CA LYS A 209 24.94 -0.68 18.03
C LYS A 209 24.11 -1.97 18.06
N GLY A 210 24.35 -2.90 17.15
CA GLY A 210 23.64 -4.18 17.05
C GLY A 210 23.39 -4.61 15.60
N VAL A 211 22.85 -5.82 15.42
CA VAL A 211 22.52 -6.39 14.11
C VAL A 211 21.00 -6.48 13.97
N SER A 212 20.43 -5.88 12.92
CA SER A 212 18.98 -5.87 12.71
C SER A 212 18.52 -6.73 11.53
N TRP A 213 17.22 -7.04 11.53
CA TRP A 213 16.51 -7.79 10.47
C TRP A 213 16.57 -7.13 9.09
N ASN A 214 16.89 -5.84 9.02
CA ASN A 214 16.92 -5.08 7.77
C ASN A 214 18.20 -5.30 6.94
N ILE A 215 19.20 -5.97 7.51
CA ILE A 215 20.50 -6.18 6.84
C ILE A 215 20.36 -7.16 5.66
N LEU A 216 19.54 -8.21 5.77
CA LEU A 216 19.41 -9.20 4.68
C LEU A 216 18.80 -8.61 3.39
N PRO A 217 17.67 -7.88 3.42
CA PRO A 217 17.17 -7.18 2.23
C PRO A 217 18.22 -6.27 1.60
N LEU A 218 19.06 -5.65 2.43
CA LEU A 218 20.11 -4.78 1.94
C LEU A 218 21.25 -5.55 1.28
N LEU A 219 21.73 -6.64 1.87
CA LEU A 219 22.71 -7.53 1.24
C LEU A 219 22.20 -8.03 -0.11
N GLN A 220 20.92 -8.40 -0.21
CA GLN A 220 20.30 -8.80 -1.47
C GLN A 220 20.34 -7.69 -2.53
N LYS A 221 20.02 -6.45 -2.14
CA LYS A 221 20.03 -5.31 -3.07
C LYS A 221 21.43 -4.87 -3.45
N LEU A 222 22.36 -4.82 -2.49
CA LEU A 222 23.77 -4.53 -2.72
C LEU A 222 24.37 -5.57 -3.66
N ASN A 223 24.04 -6.86 -3.51
CA ASN A 223 24.52 -7.92 -4.37
C ASN A 223 24.11 -7.74 -5.84
N LYS A 224 22.94 -7.15 -6.10
CA LYS A 224 22.50 -6.82 -7.47
C LYS A 224 23.37 -5.74 -8.11
N LYS A 225 24.03 -4.89 -7.32
CA LYS A 225 24.89 -3.80 -7.78
C LYS A 225 26.38 -4.13 -7.73
N ASP A 226 26.84 -4.71 -6.62
CA ASP A 226 28.22 -5.06 -6.33
C ASP A 226 28.28 -6.31 -5.42
N GLU A 227 28.47 -7.46 -6.05
CA GLU A 227 28.55 -8.79 -5.41
C GLU A 227 29.70 -8.87 -4.39
N LYS A 228 30.85 -8.24 -4.68
CA LYS A 228 32.02 -8.28 -3.79
C LYS A 228 31.79 -7.48 -2.52
N LYS A 229 31.23 -6.28 -2.66
CA LYS A 229 30.89 -5.44 -1.51
C LYS A 229 29.80 -6.07 -0.64
N ALA A 230 28.80 -6.70 -1.26
CA ALA A 230 27.79 -7.45 -0.52
C ALA A 230 28.40 -8.60 0.28
N SER A 231 29.29 -9.39 -0.33
CA SER A 231 29.98 -10.49 0.33
C SER A 231 30.86 -10.01 1.50
N SER A 232 31.65 -8.95 1.30
CA SER A 232 32.49 -8.36 2.36
C SER A 232 31.67 -7.80 3.52
N LEU A 233 30.53 -7.18 3.24
CA LEU A 233 29.65 -6.69 4.29
C LEU A 233 29.00 -7.84 5.07
N ALA A 234 28.64 -8.92 4.39
CA ALA A 234 28.11 -10.13 5.04
C ALA A 234 29.13 -10.75 6.00
N ASP A 235 30.43 -10.73 5.67
CA ASP A 235 31.50 -11.16 6.58
C ASP A 235 31.52 -10.33 7.86
N ASP A 236 31.48 -9.00 7.73
CA ASP A 236 31.49 -8.09 8.88
C ASP A 236 30.27 -8.30 9.79
N VAL A 237 29.09 -8.50 9.20
CA VAL A 237 27.85 -8.79 9.93
C VAL A 237 27.95 -10.13 10.67
N ILE A 238 28.43 -11.19 10.01
CA ILE A 238 28.51 -12.53 10.61
C ILE A 238 29.54 -12.55 11.73
N ARG A 239 30.70 -11.88 11.57
CA ARG A 239 31.67 -11.70 12.65
C ARG A 239 31.04 -11.03 13.85
N LYS A 240 30.28 -9.95 13.64
CA LYS A 240 29.58 -9.26 14.74
C LYS A 240 28.59 -10.16 15.47
N ILE A 241 27.81 -10.98 14.74
CA ILE A 241 26.90 -11.97 15.35
C ILE A 241 27.69 -13.02 16.14
N ALA A 242 28.78 -13.53 15.57
CA ALA A 242 29.63 -14.53 16.20
C ALA A 242 30.21 -14.03 17.55
N ASP A 243 30.56 -12.75 17.63
CA ASP A 243 31.09 -12.12 18.84
C ASP A 243 30.01 -11.71 19.86
N THR A 244 28.73 -11.76 19.49
CA THR A 244 27.62 -11.32 20.34
C THR A 244 27.11 -12.45 21.25
N ASP A 245 26.76 -12.12 22.50
CA ASP A 245 26.05 -13.05 23.40
C ASP A 245 24.55 -13.09 23.03
N LEU A 246 24.22 -13.99 22.10
CA LEU A 246 22.87 -14.15 21.55
C LEU A 246 21.83 -14.62 22.59
N THR A 247 22.25 -15.09 23.76
CA THR A 247 21.29 -15.43 24.84
C THR A 247 20.66 -14.20 25.48
N LYS A 248 21.35 -13.05 25.39
CA LYS A 248 20.92 -11.76 25.94
C LYS A 248 20.44 -10.78 24.87
N LYS A 249 20.66 -11.12 23.60
CA LYS A 249 20.47 -10.28 22.41
C LYS A 249 19.55 -11.00 21.43
N THR A 250 18.27 -11.09 21.80
CA THR A 250 17.29 -11.93 21.09
C THR A 250 16.92 -11.39 19.72
N GLU A 251 17.05 -10.06 19.50
CA GLU A 251 16.89 -9.44 18.18
C GLU A 251 17.99 -9.90 17.21
N GLU A 252 19.25 -9.90 17.65
CA GLU A 252 20.39 -10.38 16.88
C GLU A 252 20.33 -11.89 16.63
N LEU A 253 19.87 -12.67 17.62
CA LEU A 253 19.59 -14.10 17.43
C LEU A 253 18.53 -14.30 16.36
N GLY A 254 17.47 -13.50 16.38
CA GLY A 254 16.42 -13.53 15.39
C GLY A 254 16.95 -13.24 13.98
N ALA A 255 17.74 -12.17 13.81
CA ALA A 255 18.40 -11.84 12.54
C ALA A 255 19.31 -12.99 12.05
N ALA A 256 20.08 -13.61 12.95
CA ALA A 256 20.91 -14.76 12.66
C ALA A 256 20.09 -15.96 12.12
N ILE A 257 18.94 -16.26 12.76
CA ILE A 257 18.04 -17.33 12.30
C ILE A 257 17.45 -17.00 10.92
N GLN A 258 17.08 -15.74 10.67
CA GLN A 258 16.58 -15.29 9.38
C GLN A 258 17.59 -15.55 8.25
N PHE A 259 18.86 -15.25 8.49
CA PHE A 259 19.93 -15.42 7.49
C PHE A 259 20.14 -16.91 7.16
N LEU A 260 20.07 -17.79 8.17
CA LEU A 260 20.09 -19.24 7.94
C LEU A 260 18.87 -19.70 7.14
N GLN A 261 17.66 -19.30 7.53
CA GLN A 261 16.42 -19.70 6.86
C GLN A 261 16.39 -19.24 5.40
N TYR A 262 16.86 -18.03 5.13
CA TYR A 262 17.00 -17.52 3.77
C TYR A 262 17.89 -18.42 2.90
N SER A 263 18.96 -18.95 3.48
CA SER A 263 19.96 -19.74 2.75
C SER A 263 19.52 -21.19 2.54
N THR A 264 18.75 -21.74 3.49
CA THR A 264 18.29 -23.14 3.45
C THR A 264 16.94 -23.31 2.76
N ASN A 265 16.17 -22.23 2.63
CA ASN A 265 14.91 -22.19 1.91
C ASN A 265 14.80 -20.89 1.08
N PRO A 266 15.66 -20.68 0.08
CA PRO A 266 15.62 -19.48 -0.73
C PRO A 266 14.32 -19.45 -1.52
N ASN A 267 13.60 -18.33 -1.44
CA ASN A 267 12.49 -18.08 -2.35
C ASN A 267 13.01 -18.17 -3.79
N ALA A 268 12.27 -18.87 -4.66
CA ALA A 268 12.58 -18.92 -6.08
C ALA A 268 12.63 -17.49 -6.65
N PRO A 269 13.67 -17.11 -7.39
CA PRO A 269 13.76 -15.78 -7.96
C PRO A 269 12.60 -15.59 -8.94
N LYS A 270 11.92 -14.43 -8.87
CA LYS A 270 10.85 -14.08 -9.82
C LYS A 270 11.34 -14.02 -11.27
N ASN A 271 12.64 -13.81 -11.47
CA ASN A 271 13.30 -13.83 -12.76
C ASN A 271 14.50 -14.80 -12.72
N PRO A 272 14.53 -15.87 -13.54
CA PRO A 272 15.62 -16.85 -13.58
C PRO A 272 17.00 -16.26 -13.90
N LYS A 273 17.05 -15.07 -14.52
CA LYS A 273 18.30 -14.38 -14.88
C LYS A 273 18.90 -13.53 -13.75
N GLU A 274 18.17 -13.33 -12.65
CA GLU A 274 18.62 -12.45 -11.57
C GLU A 274 19.53 -13.21 -10.58
N LYS A 275 20.76 -12.72 -10.38
CA LYS A 275 21.70 -13.29 -9.40
C LYS A 275 21.19 -13.07 -7.98
N GLN A 276 20.82 -14.16 -7.31
CA GLN A 276 20.42 -14.15 -5.91
C GLN A 276 21.65 -14.02 -5.01
N PHE A 277 21.57 -13.20 -3.97
CA PHE A 277 22.59 -13.13 -2.93
C PHE A 277 22.71 -14.48 -2.23
N LYS A 278 23.95 -14.89 -1.93
CA LYS A 278 24.23 -16.13 -1.21
C LYS A 278 25.32 -15.87 -0.18
N PHE A 279 25.08 -16.36 1.03
CA PHE A 279 26.15 -16.49 2.01
C PHE A 279 27.10 -17.63 1.57
N THR A 280 28.38 -17.51 1.92
CA THR A 280 29.36 -18.57 1.68
C THR A 280 29.16 -19.74 2.66
N ASP A 281 29.66 -20.93 2.32
CA ASP A 281 29.52 -22.10 3.21
C ASP A 281 30.20 -21.86 4.57
N GLY A 282 31.33 -21.16 4.58
CA GLY A 282 32.04 -20.78 5.82
C GLY A 282 31.24 -19.80 6.69
N GLN A 283 30.60 -18.81 6.05
CA GLN A 283 29.67 -17.88 6.70
C GLN A 283 28.48 -18.63 7.34
N LEU A 284 27.85 -19.53 6.58
CA LEU A 284 26.71 -20.33 7.05
C LEU A 284 27.08 -21.26 8.21
N LYS A 285 28.24 -21.92 8.11
CA LYS A 285 28.72 -22.81 9.18
C LYS A 285 29.00 -22.04 10.46
N THR A 286 29.69 -20.90 10.37
CA THR A 286 29.98 -20.03 11.53
C THR A 286 28.69 -19.58 12.21
N LEU A 287 27.70 -19.16 11.42
CA LEU A 287 26.41 -18.73 11.92
C LEU A 287 25.63 -19.88 12.57
N ALA A 288 25.58 -21.04 11.91
CA ALA A 288 24.91 -22.24 12.41
C ALA A 288 25.53 -22.75 13.71
N ASP A 289 26.86 -22.80 13.80
CA ASP A 289 27.59 -23.17 15.01
C ASP A 289 27.32 -22.20 16.17
N LYS A 290 27.30 -20.89 15.88
CA LYS A 290 26.97 -19.87 16.89
C LYS A 290 25.54 -20.00 17.41
N ILE A 291 24.57 -20.21 16.53
CA ILE A 291 23.17 -20.37 16.91
C ILE A 291 22.98 -21.68 17.70
N ALA A 292 23.53 -22.80 17.20
CA ALA A 292 23.46 -24.08 17.89
C ALA A 292 24.09 -24.00 19.29
N SER A 293 25.29 -23.42 19.41
CA SER A 293 25.96 -23.25 20.71
C SER A 293 25.17 -22.35 21.66
N THR A 294 24.53 -21.29 21.15
CA THR A 294 23.63 -20.42 21.93
C THR A 294 22.46 -21.21 22.51
N PHE A 295 21.80 -22.04 21.69
CA PHE A 295 20.71 -22.90 22.17
C PHE A 295 21.15 -24.01 23.11
N MET A 296 22.42 -24.41 23.07
CA MET A 296 22.96 -25.41 24.01
C MET A 296 23.20 -24.84 25.41
N GLN A 297 23.41 -23.52 25.56
CA GLN A 297 23.61 -22.88 26.86
C GLN A 297 22.42 -23.08 27.81
N PRO A 298 22.63 -23.14 29.14
CA PRO A 298 21.58 -23.40 30.13
C PRO A 298 20.50 -22.30 30.26
N ALA A 299 20.46 -21.32 29.36
CA ALA A 299 19.46 -20.27 29.32
C ALA A 299 18.08 -20.83 28.91
N ASN A 300 17.09 -20.73 29.81
CA ASN A 300 15.74 -21.27 29.65
C ASN A 300 14.71 -20.16 29.49
N SER A 301 14.86 -19.29 28.49
CA SER A 301 13.78 -18.37 28.13
C SER A 301 12.85 -19.02 27.12
N LEU A 302 11.56 -18.75 27.25
CA LEU A 302 10.54 -19.20 26.30
C LEU A 302 10.85 -18.71 24.87
N GLU A 303 11.36 -17.48 24.75
CA GLU A 303 11.75 -16.87 23.48
C GLU A 303 12.90 -17.62 22.79
N LEU A 304 13.88 -18.10 23.56
CA LEU A 304 14.95 -18.97 23.05
C LEU A 304 14.40 -20.32 22.58
N THR A 305 13.48 -20.93 23.32
CA THR A 305 12.84 -22.21 22.94
C THR A 305 12.02 -22.09 21.66
N MET A 306 11.26 -21.00 21.50
CA MET A 306 10.50 -20.74 20.28
C MET A 306 11.42 -20.46 19.09
N SER A 307 12.51 -19.73 19.31
CA SER A 307 13.52 -19.46 18.29
C SER A 307 14.26 -20.75 17.86
N MET A 308 14.55 -21.65 18.80
CA MET A 308 15.14 -22.96 18.52
C MET A 308 14.23 -23.81 17.62
N THR A 309 12.93 -23.83 17.90
CA THR A 309 11.94 -24.55 17.08
C THR A 309 11.99 -24.12 15.62
N ARG A 310 12.09 -22.81 15.36
CA ARG A 310 12.18 -22.24 14.00
C ARG A 310 13.52 -22.48 13.31
N ALA A 311 14.60 -22.65 14.08
CA ALA A 311 15.95 -22.81 13.56
C ALA A 311 16.30 -24.26 13.20
N ILE A 312 15.75 -25.26 13.90
CA ILE A 312 16.10 -26.68 13.74
C ILE A 312 16.11 -27.16 12.28
N PRO A 313 15.09 -26.90 11.44
CA PRO A 313 15.09 -27.36 10.04
C PRO A 313 16.25 -26.80 9.21
N SER A 314 16.72 -25.59 9.53
CA SER A 314 17.88 -24.99 8.87
C SER A 314 19.19 -25.55 9.40
N LEU A 315 19.28 -25.76 10.72
CA LEU A 315 20.45 -26.37 11.36
C LEU A 315 20.66 -27.81 10.90
N GLU A 316 19.59 -28.57 10.66
CA GLU A 316 19.67 -29.96 10.14
C GLU A 316 20.33 -30.06 8.77
N LYS A 317 20.25 -29.01 7.95
CA LYS A 317 20.90 -28.96 6.64
C LYS A 317 22.38 -28.56 6.69
N ILE A 318 22.84 -27.91 7.77
CA ILE A 318 24.18 -27.28 7.84
C ILE A 318 25.07 -27.92 8.91
N VAL A 319 24.50 -28.19 10.09
CA VAL A 319 25.17 -28.79 11.27
C VAL A 319 24.33 -29.94 11.84
N PRO A 320 24.05 -31.00 11.04
CA PRO A 320 23.18 -32.11 11.44
C PRO A 320 23.62 -32.79 12.75
N GLU A 321 24.92 -32.81 13.05
CA GLU A 321 25.48 -33.43 14.24
C GLU A 321 25.05 -32.75 15.55
N LYS A 322 24.59 -31.49 15.50
CA LYS A 322 24.10 -30.73 16.67
C LYS A 322 22.61 -30.96 16.93
N VAL A 323 21.86 -31.40 15.91
CA VAL A 323 20.39 -31.45 15.93
C VAL A 323 19.80 -32.45 16.92
N PRO A 324 20.32 -33.68 17.11
CA PRO A 324 19.76 -34.62 18.07
C PRO A 324 19.66 -34.04 19.49
N PHE A 325 20.72 -33.36 19.94
CA PHE A 325 20.76 -32.70 21.24
C PHE A 325 19.75 -31.55 21.32
N LEU A 326 19.65 -30.73 20.28
CA LEU A 326 18.69 -29.62 20.23
C LEU A 326 17.23 -30.12 20.23
N LYS A 327 16.91 -31.19 19.50
CA LYS A 327 15.58 -31.83 19.50
C LYS A 327 15.23 -32.41 20.88
N GLN A 328 16.19 -33.00 21.58
CA GLN A 328 16.00 -33.47 22.96
C GLN A 328 15.68 -32.30 23.89
N LYS A 329 16.51 -31.25 23.88
CA LYS A 329 16.32 -30.06 24.71
C LYS A 329 15.01 -29.33 24.40
N GLN A 330 14.63 -29.27 23.13
CA GLN A 330 13.34 -28.75 22.70
C GLN A 330 12.19 -29.56 23.32
N THR A 331 12.25 -30.88 23.26
CA THR A 331 11.22 -31.77 23.82
C THR A 331 11.08 -31.57 25.33
N GLU A 332 12.19 -31.43 26.05
CA GLU A 332 12.20 -31.14 27.49
C GLU A 332 11.59 -29.76 27.81
N ALA A 333 11.98 -28.72 27.05
CA ALA A 333 11.42 -27.38 27.21
C ALA A 333 9.92 -27.32 26.84
N MET A 334 9.50 -28.07 25.82
CA MET A 334 8.11 -28.13 25.36
C MET A 334 7.18 -28.87 26.33
N LYS A 335 7.67 -29.91 27.01
CA LYS A 335 6.91 -30.62 28.05
C LYS A 335 6.46 -29.65 29.15
N ASN A 336 7.33 -28.70 29.50
CA ASN A 336 7.13 -27.70 30.54
C ASN A 336 6.49 -26.38 30.04
N LEU A 337 5.97 -26.34 28.81
CA LEU A 337 5.29 -25.14 28.30
C LEU A 337 4.00 -24.84 29.07
N PRO A 338 3.73 -23.57 29.39
CA PRO A 338 2.43 -23.13 29.86
C PRO A 338 1.30 -23.56 28.90
N PRO A 339 0.10 -23.93 29.41
CA PRO A 339 -1.03 -24.37 28.60
C PRO A 339 -1.41 -23.41 27.46
N GLU A 340 -1.23 -22.10 27.66
CA GLU A 340 -1.52 -21.03 26.70
C GLU A 340 -0.68 -21.15 25.43
N LEU A 341 0.59 -21.57 25.55
CA LEU A 341 1.52 -21.69 24.42
C LEU A 341 1.35 -22.99 23.64
N LYS A 342 0.88 -24.05 24.30
CA LYS A 342 0.48 -25.29 23.63
C LYS A 342 -0.71 -25.04 22.69
N ARG A 343 -1.63 -24.15 23.07
CA ARG A 343 -2.74 -23.70 22.20
C ARG A 343 -2.24 -22.92 20.99
N PHE A 344 -1.30 -21.98 21.18
CA PHE A 344 -0.72 -21.19 20.08
C PHE A 344 -0.10 -22.07 18.97
N GLN A 345 0.59 -23.15 19.32
CA GLN A 345 1.18 -24.08 18.32
C GLN A 345 0.14 -24.92 17.57
N GLN A 346 -0.96 -25.29 18.21
CA GLN A 346 -2.08 -25.97 17.54
C GLN A 346 -2.76 -25.02 16.55
N GLN A 347 -2.87 -23.74 16.90
CA GLN A 347 -3.45 -22.71 16.04
C GLN A 347 -2.60 -22.46 14.78
N GLU A 348 -1.26 -22.47 14.88
CA GLU A 348 -0.36 -22.27 13.73
C GLU A 348 -0.61 -23.25 12.57
N LYS A 349 -1.06 -24.49 12.88
CA LYS A 349 -1.41 -25.49 11.86
C LYS A 349 -2.66 -25.13 11.06
N LEU A 350 -3.64 -24.43 11.66
CA LEU A 350 -4.88 -24.03 10.99
C LEU A 350 -4.63 -22.97 9.90
N TRP A 351 -3.62 -22.14 10.13
CA TRP A 351 -3.22 -21.05 9.23
C TRP A 351 -2.25 -21.50 8.13
N ASN A 352 -1.98 -22.81 8.03
CA ASN A 352 -1.18 -23.36 6.95
C ASN A 352 -1.90 -23.16 5.60
N PRO A 353 -1.24 -22.64 4.55
CA PRO A 353 -1.83 -22.51 3.22
C PRO A 353 -2.45 -23.80 2.67
N ASN A 354 -1.95 -24.97 3.09
CA ASN A 354 -2.41 -26.29 2.64
C ASN A 354 -3.61 -26.85 3.42
N SER A 355 -4.14 -26.16 4.44
CA SER A 355 -5.33 -26.63 5.16
C SER A 355 -6.56 -26.70 4.24
N THR A 356 -7.41 -27.71 4.41
CA THR A 356 -8.67 -27.79 3.63
C THR A 356 -9.78 -26.96 4.28
N PRO A 357 -10.80 -26.51 3.52
CA PRO A 357 -12.00 -25.90 4.10
C PRO A 357 -12.61 -26.74 5.23
N GLU A 358 -12.63 -28.06 5.05
CA GLU A 358 -13.17 -29.03 6.01
C GLU A 358 -12.36 -29.05 7.32
N ASP A 359 -11.03 -29.04 7.23
CA ASP A 359 -10.15 -28.99 8.41
C ASP A 359 -10.38 -27.72 9.23
N ILE A 360 -10.51 -26.58 8.55
CA ILE A 360 -10.76 -25.29 9.21
C ILE A 360 -12.13 -25.33 9.90
N LEU A 361 -13.17 -25.81 9.20
CA LEU A 361 -14.53 -25.87 9.73
C LEU A 361 -14.64 -26.77 10.97
N ALA A 362 -13.93 -27.90 10.99
CA ALA A 362 -13.90 -28.83 12.13
C ALA A 362 -13.24 -28.24 13.39
N GLU A 363 -12.33 -27.28 13.23
CA GLU A 363 -11.54 -26.72 14.33
C GLU A 363 -12.13 -25.42 14.90
N ILE A 364 -12.98 -24.70 14.13
CA ILE A 364 -13.67 -23.47 14.55
C ILE A 364 -14.34 -23.55 15.93
N PRO A 365 -15.05 -24.64 16.31
CA PRO A 365 -15.69 -24.74 17.63
C PRO A 365 -14.72 -24.67 18.81
N LYS A 366 -13.42 -24.94 18.58
CA LYS A 366 -12.38 -24.95 19.62
C LYS A 366 -11.67 -23.60 19.78
N LEU A 367 -11.99 -22.62 18.94
CA LEU A 367 -11.32 -21.32 18.86
C LEU A 367 -12.01 -20.25 19.73
N ASN A 368 -11.24 -19.22 20.14
CA ASN A 368 -11.82 -18.01 20.74
C ASN A 368 -12.40 -17.06 19.67
N GLU A 369 -13.11 -16.00 20.09
CA GLU A 369 -13.79 -15.08 19.15
C GLU A 369 -12.87 -14.41 18.13
N PHE A 370 -11.67 -13.99 18.54
CA PHE A 370 -10.70 -13.37 17.63
C PHE A 370 -10.20 -14.39 16.59
N GLU A 371 -9.89 -15.60 17.03
CA GLU A 371 -9.43 -16.70 16.18
C GLU A 371 -10.53 -17.17 15.21
N LYS A 372 -11.78 -17.25 15.67
CA LYS A 372 -12.94 -17.57 14.82
C LYS A 372 -13.06 -16.59 13.66
N ALA A 373 -12.94 -15.28 13.94
CA ALA A 373 -13.02 -14.26 12.90
C ALA A 373 -11.96 -14.46 11.80
N GLN A 374 -10.73 -14.83 12.17
CA GLN A 374 -9.69 -15.16 11.19
C GLN A 374 -9.98 -16.48 10.47
N ALA A 375 -10.52 -17.49 11.17
CA ALA A 375 -10.74 -18.82 10.62
C ALA A 375 -11.84 -18.78 9.57
N TYR A 376 -12.91 -18.03 9.85
CA TYR A 376 -13.97 -17.74 8.90
C TYR A 376 -13.47 -16.99 7.66
N ARG A 377 -12.57 -16.01 7.80
CA ARG A 377 -11.95 -15.34 6.63
C ARG A 377 -11.12 -16.29 5.77
N SER A 378 -10.35 -17.19 6.39
CA SER A 378 -9.58 -18.20 5.66
C SER A 378 -10.48 -19.22 4.97
N LEU A 379 -11.51 -19.70 5.68
CA LEU A 379 -12.50 -20.65 5.18
C LEU A 379 -13.25 -20.10 3.96
N THR A 380 -13.82 -18.89 4.08
CA THR A 380 -14.56 -18.22 2.99
C THR A 380 -13.72 -18.05 1.73
N ARG A 381 -12.45 -17.63 1.87
CA ARG A 381 -11.50 -17.52 0.76
C ARG A 381 -11.26 -18.87 0.07
N LYS A 382 -11.08 -19.96 0.83
CA LYS A 382 -10.85 -21.29 0.26
C LYS A 382 -12.10 -21.85 -0.42
N ILE A 383 -13.28 -21.64 0.17
CA ILE A 383 -14.57 -22.02 -0.44
C ILE A 383 -14.75 -21.33 -1.80
N ALA A 384 -14.42 -20.03 -1.90
CA ALA A 384 -14.54 -19.29 -3.15
C ALA A 384 -13.66 -19.83 -4.30
N GLN A 385 -12.63 -20.62 -3.98
CA GLN A 385 -11.73 -21.25 -4.96
C GLN A 385 -12.23 -22.63 -5.43
N ILE A 386 -13.27 -23.20 -4.81
CA ILE A 386 -13.81 -24.50 -5.18
C ILE A 386 -14.55 -24.40 -6.52
N GLU A 387 -14.26 -25.31 -7.46
CA GLU A 387 -14.98 -25.42 -8.74
C GLU A 387 -16.26 -26.25 -8.63
N ASP A 388 -16.26 -27.28 -7.78
CA ASP A 388 -17.44 -28.09 -7.47
C ASP A 388 -18.46 -27.27 -6.65
N GLU A 389 -19.54 -26.86 -7.34
CA GLU A 389 -20.59 -26.01 -6.78
C GLU A 389 -21.36 -26.71 -5.65
N GLU A 390 -21.63 -28.01 -5.77
CA GLU A 390 -22.36 -28.76 -4.75
C GLU A 390 -21.51 -28.91 -3.48
N ARG A 391 -20.21 -29.17 -3.64
CA ARG A 391 -19.27 -29.18 -2.52
C ARG A 391 -19.19 -27.81 -1.85
N ALA A 392 -19.08 -26.73 -2.61
CA ALA A 392 -19.00 -25.38 -2.07
C ALA A 392 -20.27 -24.99 -1.29
N LYS A 393 -21.46 -25.23 -1.84
CA LYS A 393 -22.75 -24.98 -1.18
C LYS A 393 -22.87 -25.75 0.12
N LYS A 394 -22.54 -27.05 0.12
CA LYS A 394 -22.55 -27.88 1.33
C LYS A 394 -21.63 -27.34 2.42
N LEU A 395 -20.45 -26.87 2.06
CA LEU A 395 -19.52 -26.25 3.02
C LEU A 395 -20.03 -24.92 3.56
N ILE A 396 -20.67 -24.11 2.72
CA ILE A 396 -21.30 -22.85 3.12
C ILE A 396 -22.42 -23.13 4.12
N GLU A 397 -23.30 -24.09 3.85
CA GLU A 397 -24.41 -24.46 4.74
C GLU A 397 -23.95 -24.91 6.13
N GLN A 398 -22.76 -25.51 6.22
CA GLN A 398 -22.16 -25.94 7.48
C GLN A 398 -21.61 -24.77 8.34
N ILE A 399 -21.54 -23.55 7.81
CA ILE A 399 -21.09 -22.37 8.56
C ILE A 399 -22.17 -21.95 9.57
N PRO A 400 -21.94 -22.06 10.89
CA PRO A 400 -22.98 -21.80 11.88
C PRO A 400 -23.43 -20.33 11.92
N ASP A 401 -22.48 -19.40 11.81
CA ASP A 401 -22.75 -17.96 11.84
C ASP A 401 -23.43 -17.49 10.55
N GLU A 402 -24.62 -16.91 10.67
CA GLU A 402 -25.45 -16.49 9.52
C GLU A 402 -24.77 -15.41 8.68
N LYS A 403 -24.16 -14.41 9.33
CA LYS A 403 -23.47 -13.32 8.64
C LYS A 403 -22.29 -13.84 7.82
N THR A 404 -21.50 -14.73 8.40
CA THR A 404 -20.37 -15.38 7.72
C THR A 404 -20.84 -16.29 6.61
N ARG A 405 -21.92 -17.04 6.82
CA ARG A 405 -22.54 -17.89 5.78
C ARG A 405 -22.96 -17.07 4.57
N ALA A 406 -23.66 -15.95 4.80
CA ALA A 406 -24.07 -15.03 3.75
C ALA A 406 -22.85 -14.45 3.01
N ASN A 407 -21.82 -14.04 3.74
CA ASN A 407 -20.57 -13.55 3.14
C ASN A 407 -19.84 -14.62 2.32
N ALA A 408 -19.81 -15.87 2.78
CA ALA A 408 -19.19 -17.00 2.07
C ALA A 408 -19.93 -17.30 0.76
N ALA A 409 -21.27 -17.31 0.80
CA ALA A 409 -22.10 -17.44 -0.39
C ALA A 409 -21.83 -16.32 -1.40
N GLU A 410 -21.80 -15.06 -0.94
CA GLU A 410 -21.53 -13.91 -1.80
C GLU A 410 -20.12 -13.95 -2.44
N GLN A 411 -19.10 -14.37 -1.69
CA GLN A 411 -17.73 -14.55 -2.22
C GLN A 411 -17.65 -15.69 -3.23
N PHE A 412 -18.35 -16.80 -2.98
CA PHE A 412 -18.40 -17.92 -3.90
C PHE A 412 -19.09 -17.54 -5.22
N GLU A 413 -20.26 -16.90 -5.16
CA GLU A 413 -20.96 -16.39 -6.35
C GLU A 413 -20.11 -15.37 -7.11
N SER A 414 -19.42 -14.49 -6.39
CA SER A 414 -18.45 -13.55 -6.97
C SER A 414 -17.33 -14.25 -7.74
N ALA A 415 -16.76 -15.32 -7.19
CA ALA A 415 -15.70 -16.08 -7.85
C ALA A 415 -16.24 -16.86 -9.06
N LYS A 416 -17.46 -17.38 -8.97
CA LYS A 416 -18.17 -18.01 -10.09
C LYS A 416 -18.37 -17.04 -11.25
N ILE A 417 -18.91 -15.85 -11.01
CA ILE A 417 -19.08 -14.80 -12.04
C ILE A 417 -17.76 -14.52 -12.76
N ASN A 418 -16.68 -14.33 -12.01
CA ASN A 418 -15.37 -14.02 -12.57
C ASN A 418 -14.82 -15.18 -13.44
N ARG A 419 -15.03 -16.44 -13.02
CA ARG A 419 -14.64 -17.61 -13.83
C ARG A 419 -15.48 -17.70 -15.11
N THR A 420 -16.81 -17.60 -15.00
CA THR A 420 -17.73 -17.62 -16.14
C THR A 420 -17.38 -16.56 -17.19
N ALA A 421 -17.02 -15.35 -16.75
CA ALA A 421 -16.59 -14.28 -17.65
C ALA A 421 -15.24 -14.60 -18.32
N LYS A 422 -14.27 -15.15 -17.58
CA LYS A 422 -12.97 -15.58 -18.13
C LYS A 422 -13.08 -16.70 -19.16
N ASP A 423 -14.06 -17.59 -18.98
CA ASP A 423 -14.38 -18.65 -19.95
C ASP A 423 -15.06 -18.12 -21.22
N GLY A 424 -15.24 -16.81 -21.36
CA GLY A 424 -15.85 -16.16 -22.52
C GLY A 424 -17.39 -16.16 -22.51
N LYS A 425 -18.03 -16.64 -21.44
CA LYS A 425 -19.49 -16.74 -21.32
C LYS A 425 -20.08 -15.47 -20.71
N LEU A 426 -19.92 -14.34 -21.41
CA LEU A 426 -20.28 -13.03 -20.88
C LEU A 426 -21.77 -12.91 -20.53
N GLU A 427 -22.67 -13.35 -21.39
CA GLU A 427 -24.12 -13.25 -21.14
C GLU A 427 -24.56 -14.07 -19.91
N GLU A 428 -23.92 -15.22 -19.69
CA GLU A 428 -24.14 -16.02 -18.49
C GLU A 428 -23.61 -15.29 -17.24
N ALA A 429 -22.42 -14.69 -17.33
CA ALA A 429 -21.87 -13.87 -16.24
C ALA A 429 -22.78 -12.67 -15.91
N LYS A 430 -23.32 -11.97 -16.92
CA LYS A 430 -24.30 -10.88 -16.73
C LYS A 430 -25.56 -11.37 -16.04
N LYS A 431 -26.09 -12.53 -16.44
CA LYS A 431 -27.26 -13.14 -15.80
C LYS A 431 -27.00 -13.48 -14.34
N LEU A 432 -25.83 -14.05 -14.04
CA LEU A 432 -25.41 -14.34 -12.67
C LEU A 432 -25.30 -13.06 -11.84
N ILE A 433 -24.76 -11.98 -12.41
CA ILE A 433 -24.73 -10.67 -11.76
C ILE A 433 -26.15 -10.15 -11.48
N GLY A 434 -27.04 -10.20 -12.47
CA GLY A 434 -28.43 -9.76 -12.30
C GLY A 434 -29.21 -10.51 -11.21
N ASN A 435 -28.77 -11.72 -10.84
CA ASN A 435 -29.36 -12.52 -9.78
C ASN A 435 -28.79 -12.21 -8.38
N LEU A 436 -27.74 -11.39 -8.26
CA LEU A 436 -27.20 -10.99 -6.97
C LEU A 436 -28.23 -10.13 -6.21
N SER A 437 -28.36 -10.37 -4.90
CA SER A 437 -29.34 -9.67 -4.06
C SER A 437 -28.98 -8.21 -3.78
N LYS A 438 -27.68 -7.87 -3.79
CA LYS A 438 -27.17 -6.54 -3.46
C LYS A 438 -26.83 -5.77 -4.73
N LYS A 439 -27.55 -4.66 -4.95
CA LYS A 439 -27.35 -3.72 -6.05
C LYS A 439 -25.91 -3.18 -6.14
N LYS A 440 -25.33 -2.81 -5.00
CA LYS A 440 -23.90 -2.42 -4.87
C LYS A 440 -22.96 -3.46 -5.45
N THR A 441 -23.16 -4.74 -5.12
CA THR A 441 -22.35 -5.84 -5.63
C THR A 441 -22.55 -6.00 -7.15
N GLN A 442 -23.77 -5.80 -7.66
CA GLN A 442 -24.03 -5.82 -9.10
C GLN A 442 -23.22 -4.75 -9.85
N ILE A 443 -23.27 -3.50 -9.36
CA ILE A 443 -22.53 -2.37 -9.93
C ILE A 443 -21.02 -2.68 -9.95
N GLN A 444 -20.46 -3.09 -8.82
CA GLN A 444 -19.04 -3.43 -8.70
C GLN A 444 -18.62 -4.52 -9.70
N LYS A 445 -19.43 -5.56 -9.89
CA LYS A 445 -19.12 -6.63 -10.85
C LYS A 445 -19.20 -6.18 -12.29
N LEU A 446 -20.22 -5.39 -12.65
CA LEU A 446 -20.34 -4.84 -14.00
C LEU A 446 -19.16 -3.93 -14.35
N VAL A 447 -18.78 -3.04 -13.42
CA VAL A 447 -17.61 -2.15 -13.59
C VAL A 447 -16.32 -2.95 -13.72
N ALA A 448 -16.10 -3.95 -12.84
CA ALA A 448 -14.90 -4.79 -12.90
C ALA A 448 -14.78 -5.54 -14.23
N LEU A 449 -15.87 -6.14 -14.72
CA LEU A 449 -15.90 -6.80 -16.02
C LEU A 449 -15.65 -5.80 -17.15
N ALA A 450 -16.28 -4.62 -17.12
CA ALA A 450 -16.07 -3.60 -18.15
C ALA A 450 -14.59 -3.20 -18.24
N MET A 451 -13.93 -2.99 -17.10
CA MET A 451 -12.50 -2.66 -17.05
C MET A 451 -11.62 -3.82 -17.58
N GLU A 452 -11.96 -5.07 -17.28
CA GLU A 452 -11.23 -6.25 -17.79
C GLU A 452 -11.33 -6.37 -19.31
N PHE A 453 -12.53 -6.17 -19.89
CA PHE A 453 -12.72 -6.17 -21.34
C PHE A 453 -12.01 -4.99 -22.00
N HIS A 454 -12.10 -3.79 -21.42
CA HIS A 454 -11.40 -2.61 -21.94
C HIS A 454 -9.87 -2.83 -22.01
N LYS A 455 -9.29 -3.50 -20.99
CA LYS A 455 -7.85 -3.79 -20.91
C LYS A 455 -7.32 -4.62 -22.09
N LYS A 456 -8.15 -5.45 -22.73
CA LYS A 456 -7.76 -6.26 -23.90
C LYS A 456 -7.49 -5.41 -25.14
N ASN A 457 -8.02 -4.19 -25.18
CA ASN A 457 -7.76 -3.18 -26.22
C ASN A 457 -8.14 -3.61 -27.65
N ILE A 458 -9.17 -4.45 -27.79
CA ILE A 458 -9.73 -4.89 -29.08
C ILE A 458 -11.09 -4.19 -29.27
N ASP A 459 -11.43 -3.76 -30.48
CA ASP A 459 -12.63 -2.92 -30.74
C ASP A 459 -13.94 -3.56 -30.24
N LYS A 460 -14.12 -4.86 -30.47
CA LYS A 460 -15.28 -5.61 -29.95
C LYS A 460 -15.34 -5.62 -28.42
N ASP A 461 -14.19 -5.74 -27.76
CA ASP A 461 -14.12 -5.75 -26.30
C ASP A 461 -14.35 -4.34 -25.73
N ARG A 462 -13.97 -3.28 -26.45
CA ARG A 462 -14.28 -1.88 -26.09
C ARG A 462 -15.79 -1.60 -26.14
N GLU A 463 -16.47 -2.05 -27.20
CA GLU A 463 -17.93 -1.95 -27.29
C GLU A 463 -18.61 -2.73 -26.14
N THR A 464 -18.10 -3.92 -25.86
CA THR A 464 -18.57 -4.75 -24.75
C THR A 464 -18.40 -4.05 -23.40
N ALA A 465 -17.24 -3.44 -23.17
CA ALA A 465 -16.97 -2.65 -21.97
C ALA A 465 -17.92 -1.45 -21.83
N ALA A 466 -18.17 -0.71 -22.92
CA ALA A 466 -19.10 0.41 -22.92
C ALA A 466 -20.53 -0.04 -22.59
N ASN A 467 -20.98 -1.18 -23.13
CA ASN A 467 -22.31 -1.72 -22.82
C ASN A 467 -22.42 -2.20 -21.36
N LEU A 468 -21.40 -2.85 -20.81
CA LEU A 468 -21.35 -3.19 -19.38
C LEU A 468 -21.40 -1.96 -18.48
N MET A 469 -20.75 -0.86 -18.86
CA MET A 469 -20.82 0.40 -18.12
C MET A 469 -22.20 1.06 -18.20
N LYS A 470 -22.92 0.94 -19.33
CA LYS A 470 -24.31 1.39 -19.43
C LYS A 470 -25.21 0.60 -18.49
N ASP A 471 -25.02 -0.73 -18.43
CA ASP A 471 -25.74 -1.61 -17.50
C ASP A 471 -25.47 -1.18 -16.04
N ALA A 472 -24.20 -0.91 -15.68
CA ALA A 472 -23.85 -0.44 -14.34
C ALA A 472 -24.47 0.93 -14.03
N LYS A 473 -24.44 1.85 -14.99
CA LYS A 473 -25.02 3.19 -14.86
C LYS A 473 -26.54 3.14 -14.65
N ALA A 474 -27.24 2.24 -15.32
CA ALA A 474 -28.68 2.07 -15.16
C ALA A 474 -29.08 1.65 -13.73
N LEU A 475 -28.14 1.16 -12.94
CA LEU A 475 -28.37 0.83 -11.54
C LEU A 475 -28.15 2.04 -10.62
N ILE A 476 -27.34 3.04 -10.93
CA ILE A 476 -27.08 4.11 -9.94
C ILE A 476 -28.16 5.19 -9.90
N ASN A 477 -28.25 5.92 -8.79
CA ASN A 477 -28.91 7.22 -8.74
C ASN A 477 -27.91 8.29 -9.24
N GLU A 478 -28.23 9.04 -10.31
CA GLU A 478 -27.35 10.11 -10.81
C GLU A 478 -27.26 11.31 -9.85
N PHE A 479 -28.22 11.44 -8.93
CA PHE A 479 -28.27 12.48 -7.90
C PHE A 479 -28.31 11.81 -6.52
N PRO A 480 -27.18 11.25 -6.06
CA PRO A 480 -27.16 10.44 -4.85
C PRO A 480 -27.57 11.25 -3.63
N GLU A 481 -28.41 10.67 -2.78
CA GLU A 481 -28.97 11.32 -1.58
C GLU A 481 -28.27 10.91 -0.29
N ASP A 482 -27.52 9.80 -0.31
CA ASP A 482 -26.80 9.27 0.84
C ASP A 482 -25.40 8.74 0.47
N GLU A 483 -24.65 8.34 1.51
CA GLU A 483 -23.28 7.87 1.37
C GLU A 483 -23.15 6.59 0.53
N ASP A 484 -24.11 5.68 0.61
CA ASP A 484 -24.09 4.43 -0.15
C ASP A 484 -24.35 4.71 -1.63
N GLU A 485 -25.28 5.61 -1.96
CA GLU A 485 -25.53 6.03 -3.33
C GLU A 485 -24.35 6.80 -3.94
N ILE A 486 -23.66 7.64 -3.17
CA ILE A 486 -22.42 8.30 -3.64
C ILE A 486 -21.35 7.23 -3.92
N ASN A 487 -21.18 6.25 -3.02
CA ASN A 487 -20.21 5.18 -3.24
C ASN A 487 -20.50 4.37 -4.52
N ASP A 488 -21.78 4.05 -4.76
CA ASP A 488 -22.23 3.35 -5.96
C ASP A 488 -21.97 4.19 -7.24
N LEU A 489 -22.31 5.48 -7.22
CA LEU A 489 -22.02 6.39 -8.32
C LEU A 489 -20.52 6.52 -8.58
N MET A 490 -19.70 6.62 -7.52
CA MET A 490 -18.25 6.77 -7.65
C MET A 490 -17.55 5.50 -8.16
N GLU A 491 -18.12 4.31 -7.94
CA GLU A 491 -17.66 3.09 -8.61
C GLU A 491 -17.95 3.13 -10.12
N VAL A 492 -19.10 3.67 -10.53
CA VAL A 492 -19.41 3.88 -11.96
C VAL A 492 -18.51 4.95 -12.58
N VAL A 493 -18.23 6.05 -11.86
CA VAL A 493 -17.26 7.08 -12.30
C VAL A 493 -15.87 6.48 -12.52
N LYS A 494 -15.40 5.59 -11.63
CA LYS A 494 -14.11 4.88 -11.78
C LYS A 494 -14.04 4.13 -13.11
N GLY A 495 -15.07 3.36 -13.45
CA GLY A 495 -15.13 2.62 -14.71
C GLY A 495 -15.16 3.55 -15.93
N TYR A 496 -16.04 4.55 -15.91
CA TYR A 496 -16.14 5.50 -17.02
C TYR A 496 -14.89 6.37 -17.19
N ALA A 497 -14.14 6.67 -16.13
CA ALA A 497 -12.93 7.49 -16.22
C ALA A 497 -11.88 6.86 -17.15
N VAL A 498 -11.89 5.54 -17.30
CA VAL A 498 -11.01 4.80 -18.21
C VAL A 498 -11.69 4.53 -19.56
N ILE A 499 -12.99 4.19 -19.55
CA ILE A 499 -13.69 3.67 -20.74
C ILE A 499 -14.32 4.80 -21.58
N GLU A 500 -15.05 5.73 -20.95
CA GLU A 500 -15.69 6.89 -21.60
C GLU A 500 -15.59 8.14 -20.70
N PRO A 501 -14.43 8.83 -20.68
CA PRO A 501 -14.15 9.89 -19.71
C PRO A 501 -15.18 11.02 -19.68
N VAL A 502 -15.80 11.34 -20.83
CA VAL A 502 -16.84 12.38 -20.92
C VAL A 502 -18.02 12.08 -20.01
N GLN A 503 -18.44 10.81 -19.91
CA GLN A 503 -19.52 10.38 -19.01
C GLN A 503 -19.08 10.44 -17.54
N ALA A 504 -17.83 10.04 -17.25
CA ALA A 504 -17.28 10.11 -15.90
C ALA A 504 -17.30 11.54 -15.35
N PHE A 505 -16.85 12.51 -16.16
CA PHE A 505 -16.90 13.92 -15.76
C PHE A 505 -18.32 14.46 -15.60
N ARG A 506 -19.28 14.01 -16.42
CA ARG A 506 -20.68 14.41 -16.27
C ARG A 506 -21.26 13.95 -14.93
N LEU A 507 -20.94 12.72 -14.53
CA LEU A 507 -21.38 12.16 -13.24
C LEU A 507 -20.64 12.77 -12.06
N PHE A 508 -19.34 13.06 -12.21
CA PHE A 508 -18.51 13.57 -11.13
C PHE A 508 -18.68 15.07 -10.85
N ASP A 509 -18.98 15.89 -11.86
CA ASP A 509 -19.12 17.36 -11.69
C ASP A 509 -20.06 17.77 -10.53
N PRO A 510 -21.31 17.27 -10.43
CA PRO A 510 -22.21 17.63 -9.31
C PRO A 510 -21.75 17.08 -7.95
N ILE A 511 -20.94 16.03 -7.93
CA ILE A 511 -20.41 15.44 -6.68
C ILE A 511 -19.40 16.38 -6.01
N VAL A 512 -18.73 17.26 -6.76
CA VAL A 512 -17.81 18.24 -6.18
C VAL A 512 -18.55 19.17 -5.21
N ASP A 513 -19.78 19.57 -5.54
CA ASP A 513 -20.61 20.40 -4.66
C ASP A 513 -21.04 19.64 -3.40
N GLN A 514 -21.44 18.37 -3.53
CA GLN A 514 -21.75 17.52 -2.37
C GLN A 514 -20.52 17.29 -1.47
N ILE A 515 -19.33 17.12 -2.04
CA ILE A 515 -18.08 17.01 -1.28
C ILE A 515 -17.82 18.32 -0.52
N ASN A 516 -18.02 19.48 -1.17
CA ASN A 516 -17.87 20.78 -0.51
C ASN A 516 -18.81 20.90 0.71
N ASP A 517 -20.09 20.57 0.54
CA ASP A 517 -21.08 20.64 1.61
C ASP A 517 -20.73 19.70 2.77
N PHE A 518 -20.35 18.45 2.46
CA PHE A 518 -19.94 17.46 3.46
C PHE A 518 -18.71 17.90 4.26
N VAL A 519 -17.66 18.34 3.56
CA VAL A 519 -16.40 18.79 4.19
C VAL A 519 -16.67 20.02 5.07
N GLN A 520 -17.49 20.96 4.59
CA GLN A 520 -17.84 22.16 5.35
C GLN A 520 -18.70 21.85 6.58
N ALA A 521 -19.71 20.98 6.45
CA ALA A 521 -20.52 20.52 7.57
C ALA A 521 -19.66 19.79 8.61
N THR A 522 -18.75 18.92 8.16
CA THR A 522 -17.82 18.22 9.04
C THR A 522 -16.94 19.19 9.80
N ALA A 523 -16.38 20.21 9.12
CA ALA A 523 -15.56 21.25 9.76
C ALA A 523 -16.30 22.01 10.88
N ILE A 524 -17.61 22.22 10.73
CA ILE A 524 -18.45 22.82 11.76
C ILE A 524 -18.64 21.86 12.94
N LEU A 525 -18.99 20.60 12.66
CA LEU A 525 -19.19 19.57 13.69
C LEU A 525 -17.91 19.28 14.49
N SER A 526 -16.73 19.30 13.85
CA SER A 526 -15.44 19.09 14.52
C SER A 526 -15.16 20.12 15.63
N LYS A 527 -15.76 21.32 15.57
CA LYS A 527 -15.60 22.33 16.63
C LYS A 527 -16.25 21.90 17.95
N TYR A 528 -17.30 21.09 17.87
CA TYR A 528 -18.06 20.63 19.04
C TYR A 528 -17.67 19.21 19.46
N ASN A 529 -17.03 18.45 18.58
CA ASN A 529 -16.55 17.10 18.87
C ASN A 529 -15.04 17.08 19.04
N LYS A 530 -14.55 17.17 20.29
CA LYS A 530 -13.11 17.08 20.61
C LYS A 530 -12.46 15.76 20.17
N ARG A 531 -13.24 14.71 19.91
CA ARG A 531 -12.74 13.43 19.39
C ARG A 531 -12.59 13.43 17.87
N ASN A 532 -13.25 14.34 17.16
CA ASN A 532 -13.09 14.49 15.72
C ASN A 532 -11.77 15.22 15.45
N ARG A 533 -10.87 14.54 14.75
CA ARG A 533 -9.52 15.01 14.41
C ARG A 533 -9.36 15.30 12.92
N SER A 534 -10.43 15.20 12.12
CA SER A 534 -10.44 15.62 10.71
C SER A 534 -10.08 17.08 10.51
N PHE A 535 -10.37 17.93 11.51
CA PHE A 535 -10.07 19.35 11.46
C PHE A 535 -9.30 19.82 12.69
N LYS A 536 -8.31 20.69 12.48
CA LYS A 536 -7.55 21.36 13.54
C LYS A 536 -7.36 22.83 13.17
N LYS A 537 -7.58 23.73 14.14
CA LYS A 537 -7.52 25.19 13.93
C LYS A 537 -8.37 25.68 12.73
N GLY A 538 -9.47 24.98 12.44
CA GLY A 538 -10.39 25.27 11.33
C GLY A 538 -9.90 24.82 9.95
N GLU A 539 -8.83 24.02 9.88
CA GLU A 539 -8.29 23.43 8.65
C GLU A 539 -8.39 21.91 8.68
N LEU A 540 -8.60 21.33 7.50
CA LEU A 540 -8.55 19.89 7.25
C LEU A 540 -7.17 19.36 7.63
N VAL A 541 -7.09 18.31 8.44
CA VAL A 541 -5.82 17.63 8.71
C VAL A 541 -5.45 16.77 7.51
N MET A 542 -4.37 17.14 6.82
CA MET A 542 -3.91 16.43 5.63
C MET A 542 -3.22 15.11 5.96
N GLN A 543 -3.29 14.17 5.02
CA GLN A 543 -2.59 12.89 5.07
C GLN A 543 -2.05 12.54 3.69
N VAL A 544 -0.90 11.87 3.65
CA VAL A 544 -0.25 11.45 2.39
C VAL A 544 -1.04 10.37 1.65
N ALA A 545 -1.58 9.39 2.39
CA ALA A 545 -2.20 8.19 1.82
C ALA A 545 -3.73 8.19 1.86
N GLY A 546 -4.38 9.27 2.29
CA GLY A 546 -5.85 9.36 2.43
C GLY A 546 -6.50 8.39 3.44
N GLY A 547 -5.76 7.44 3.99
CA GLY A 547 -6.22 6.44 4.96
C GLY A 547 -6.27 6.98 6.38
N GLY A 548 -7.29 7.79 6.68
CA GLY A 548 -7.60 8.28 8.01
C GLY A 548 -8.80 7.58 8.63
N TRP A 549 -8.86 7.53 9.96
CA TRP A 549 -9.95 6.95 10.76
C TRP A 549 -11.34 7.57 10.45
N GLU A 550 -11.38 8.76 9.87
CA GLU A 550 -12.62 9.54 9.70
C GLU A 550 -13.14 9.58 8.25
N ASN A 551 -12.49 8.85 7.32
CA ASN A 551 -12.97 8.53 5.96
C ASN A 551 -13.73 9.67 5.23
N LEU A 552 -13.16 10.88 5.24
CA LEU A 552 -13.74 12.04 4.57
C LEU A 552 -13.85 11.80 3.06
N LEU A 553 -14.95 12.26 2.46
CA LEU A 553 -15.22 12.04 1.03
C LEU A 553 -14.09 12.53 0.12
N VAL A 554 -13.41 13.63 0.49
CA VAL A 554 -12.26 14.15 -0.28
C VAL A 554 -11.10 13.16 -0.40
N TYR A 555 -10.85 12.34 0.64
CA TYR A 555 -9.80 11.32 0.61
C TYR A 555 -10.29 10.00 0.01
N ARG A 556 -11.55 9.66 0.26
CA ARG A 556 -12.16 8.41 -0.22
C ARG A 556 -12.11 8.27 -1.75
N TYR A 557 -12.27 9.37 -2.47
CA TYR A 557 -12.38 9.36 -3.93
C TYR A 557 -11.12 9.81 -4.67
N ILE A 558 -9.96 9.81 -3.99
CA ILE A 558 -8.67 10.17 -4.61
C ILE A 558 -8.39 9.33 -5.85
N GLY A 559 -8.65 8.01 -5.80
CA GLY A 559 -8.40 7.11 -6.93
C GLY A 559 -9.17 7.52 -8.18
N GLN A 560 -10.44 7.91 -8.02
CA GLN A 560 -11.30 8.38 -9.12
C GLN A 560 -10.83 9.74 -9.65
N MET A 561 -10.48 10.68 -8.76
CA MET A 561 -9.93 11.99 -9.17
C MET A 561 -8.61 11.84 -9.93
N GLN A 562 -7.77 10.87 -9.55
CA GLN A 562 -6.53 10.53 -10.26
C GLN A 562 -6.80 9.96 -11.65
N LEU A 563 -7.77 9.05 -11.79
CA LEU A 563 -8.17 8.50 -13.09
C LEU A 563 -8.73 9.60 -14.01
N LEU A 564 -9.58 10.48 -13.48
CA LEU A 564 -10.11 11.64 -14.21
C LEU A 564 -8.99 12.61 -14.64
N GLY A 565 -8.03 12.89 -13.74
CA GLY A 565 -6.86 13.70 -14.06
C GLY A 565 -5.98 13.10 -15.16
N LYS A 566 -5.83 11.77 -15.17
CA LYS A 566 -5.13 11.05 -16.25
C LYS A 566 -5.91 11.11 -17.57
N ALA A 567 -7.24 11.06 -17.52
CA ALA A 567 -8.09 11.06 -18.69
C ALA A 567 -8.21 12.45 -19.37
N ASP A 568 -8.37 13.51 -18.59
CA ASP A 568 -8.38 14.90 -19.05
C ASP A 568 -7.93 15.85 -17.94
N LEU A 569 -6.63 16.16 -17.94
CA LEU A 569 -6.00 17.03 -16.95
C LEU A 569 -6.60 18.44 -16.95
N ASN A 570 -6.94 18.99 -18.13
CA ASN A 570 -7.45 20.35 -18.24
C ASN A 570 -8.83 20.45 -17.60
N ARG A 571 -9.72 19.52 -17.92
CA ARG A 571 -11.06 19.48 -17.33
C ARG A 571 -11.01 19.22 -15.84
N MET A 572 -10.16 18.30 -15.39
CA MET A 572 -10.03 18.02 -13.97
C MET A 572 -9.42 19.21 -13.21
N ASN A 573 -8.47 19.94 -13.78
CA ASN A 573 -7.92 21.16 -13.17
C ASN A 573 -9.02 22.22 -12.95
N LEU A 574 -9.94 22.41 -13.91
CA LEU A 574 -11.11 23.28 -13.73
C LEU A 574 -12.00 22.83 -12.58
N LEU A 575 -12.22 21.52 -12.43
CA LEU A 575 -12.99 20.96 -11.30
C LEU A 575 -12.28 21.15 -9.96
N THR A 576 -10.95 21.05 -9.90
CA THR A 576 -10.22 21.30 -8.66
C THR A 576 -10.46 22.72 -8.14
N ASN A 577 -10.64 23.70 -9.03
CA ASN A 577 -10.91 25.08 -8.63
C ASN A 577 -12.31 25.29 -8.03
N LYS A 578 -13.24 24.33 -8.21
CA LYS A 578 -14.56 24.36 -7.56
C LYS A 578 -14.54 23.93 -6.09
N PHE A 579 -13.45 23.32 -5.62
CA PHE A 579 -13.31 23.02 -4.19
C PHE A 579 -13.20 24.33 -3.39
N GLN A 580 -14.17 24.56 -2.51
CA GLN A 580 -14.36 25.86 -1.84
C GLN A 580 -13.24 26.16 -0.83
N ARG A 581 -12.80 25.14 -0.09
CA ARG A 581 -11.75 25.29 0.92
C ARG A 581 -10.36 25.20 0.29
N VAL A 582 -9.46 26.07 0.73
CA VAL A 582 -8.07 26.12 0.22
C VAL A 582 -7.33 24.81 0.53
N ASP A 583 -7.51 24.26 1.73
CA ASP A 583 -6.89 22.99 2.13
C ASP A 583 -7.33 21.82 1.23
N ALA A 584 -8.64 21.61 1.05
CA ALA A 584 -9.19 20.59 0.18
C ALA A 584 -8.74 20.77 -1.28
N ARG A 585 -8.82 21.99 -1.82
CA ARG A 585 -8.38 22.29 -3.18
C ARG A 585 -6.89 21.99 -3.39
N THR A 586 -6.05 22.41 -2.46
CA THR A 586 -4.59 22.22 -2.52
C THR A 586 -4.24 20.73 -2.61
N ILE A 587 -4.82 19.92 -1.73
CA ILE A 587 -4.52 18.48 -1.71
C ILE A 587 -5.09 17.75 -2.92
N VAL A 588 -6.29 18.12 -3.39
CA VAL A 588 -6.88 17.54 -4.61
C VAL A 588 -6.03 17.85 -5.84
N LYS A 589 -5.52 19.08 -5.99
CA LYS A 589 -4.59 19.44 -7.08
C LYS A 589 -3.37 18.52 -7.11
N LEU A 590 -2.75 18.28 -5.96
CA LEU A 590 -1.58 17.39 -5.88
C LEU A 590 -1.93 15.96 -6.29
N TYR A 591 -3.07 15.42 -5.85
CA TYR A 591 -3.49 14.09 -6.24
C TYR A 591 -3.82 13.98 -7.73
N VAL A 592 -4.51 14.97 -8.32
CA VAL A 592 -4.79 15.01 -9.76
C VAL A 592 -3.48 15.07 -10.56
N ALA A 593 -2.52 15.93 -10.17
CA ALA A 593 -1.21 15.99 -10.79
C ALA A 593 -0.47 14.65 -10.66
N GLN A 594 -0.53 14.02 -9.49
CA GLN A 594 0.06 12.72 -9.25
C GLN A 594 -0.54 11.64 -10.17
N GLY A 595 -1.87 11.62 -10.33
CA GLY A 595 -2.54 10.68 -11.23
C GLY A 595 -2.09 10.82 -12.68
N PHE A 596 -1.93 12.06 -13.15
CA PHE A 596 -1.45 12.36 -14.51
C PHE A 596 0.03 12.02 -14.71
N LEU A 597 0.90 12.39 -13.76
CA LEU A 597 2.36 12.23 -13.87
C LEU A 597 2.87 10.81 -13.54
N LYS A 598 2.02 9.95 -12.99
CA LYS A 598 2.39 8.58 -12.63
C LYS A 598 2.66 7.75 -13.89
N VAL A 599 3.94 7.50 -14.16
CA VAL A 599 4.36 6.57 -15.22
C VAL A 599 3.96 5.14 -14.82
N GLU A 600 3.13 4.50 -15.63
CA GLU A 600 2.85 3.08 -15.51
C GLU A 600 4.14 2.30 -15.79
N LYS A 601 4.70 1.66 -14.76
CA LYS A 601 5.74 0.65 -14.97
C LYS A 601 5.08 -0.57 -15.57
N GLU A 602 5.51 -0.97 -16.77
CA GLU A 602 5.14 -2.26 -17.35
C GLU A 602 5.41 -3.38 -16.33
N GLY A 603 4.35 -4.07 -15.90
CA GLY A 603 4.43 -5.23 -15.00
C GLY A 603 4.04 -5.00 -13.54
N GLU A 604 3.75 -3.77 -13.09
CA GLU A 604 3.06 -3.56 -11.80
C GLU A 604 1.55 -3.58 -12.01
N ASN A 605 0.94 -4.75 -11.74
CA ASN A 605 -0.50 -4.92 -11.70
C ASN A 605 -1.15 -3.82 -10.84
N GLN A 606 -2.05 -3.06 -11.46
CA GLN A 606 -2.99 -2.18 -10.78
C GLN A 606 -3.96 -3.02 -9.93
N ASN A 607 -3.50 -3.48 -8.77
CA ASN A 607 -4.38 -3.79 -7.65
C ASN A 607 -4.57 -2.47 -6.89
N PHE A 608 -5.49 -1.64 -7.37
CA PHE A 608 -6.00 -0.49 -6.60
C PHE A 608 -6.68 -0.93 -5.29
N GLU A 609 -6.92 -2.24 -5.08
CA GLU A 609 -7.38 -2.82 -3.81
C GLU A 609 -6.25 -3.02 -2.78
N ASN A 610 -4.97 -3.00 -3.16
CA ASN A 610 -3.86 -3.30 -2.23
C ASN A 610 -3.02 -2.09 -1.82
N SER A 611 -3.39 -0.86 -2.20
CA SER A 611 -2.73 0.34 -1.66
C SER A 611 -3.05 0.58 -0.18
N GLU A 612 -4.07 -0.08 0.37
CA GLU A 612 -4.30 -0.14 1.83
C GLU A 612 -3.42 -1.18 2.53
N GLU A 613 -2.96 -2.24 1.84
CA GLU A 613 -2.15 -3.31 2.45
C GLU A 613 -0.64 -3.02 2.50
N ILE A 614 -0.11 -2.07 1.72
CA ILE A 614 1.34 -1.78 1.70
C ILE A 614 1.78 -0.89 2.89
N TYR A 615 0.84 -0.36 3.69
CA TYR A 615 1.16 0.43 4.88
C TYR A 615 0.83 -0.24 6.22
N PHE A 616 0.28 -1.47 6.21
CA PHE A 616 -0.06 -2.22 7.43
C PHE A 616 0.76 -3.50 7.65
N SER A 617 1.84 -3.74 6.91
CA SER A 617 2.83 -4.76 7.29
C SER A 617 3.89 -4.15 8.23
N PHE A 618 3.50 -3.88 9.47
CA PHE A 618 4.40 -3.83 10.61
C PHE A 618 3.74 -4.43 11.84
#